data_AF-A0A2S3YS12-F1
#
_entry.id   AF-A0A2S3YS12-F1
#
_cell.length_a   1.000
_cell.length_b   1.000
_cell.length_c   1.000
_cell.angle_alpha   90.00
_cell.angle_beta   90.00
_cell.angle_gamma   90.00
#
_symmetry.space_group_name_H-M   'P 1'
#
loop_
_entity.id
_entity.type
_entity.pdbx_description
1 polymer ?
#
loop_
_entity_poly.entity_id
_entity_poly.type
_entity_poly.pdbx_seq_one_letter_code
_entity_poly.pdbx_strand_id
1 'polypeptide(L)'
;MSRENVVFFCSVAAGIALFFALGLSRPDLLVEDNLVENLGAMSFGTASLLALGTAIRRRVFLSSIETITLVCTSGLCLILFLSEISFGARIFDVQMPKMRGGGEFDGGHDIVIVVFRLLRDSGPAGYLAAATGALLCLTVAVVLLYAFQRTVWAILHRIFARAFECRLAVAVAMLASAVTLDLVTSYKAAILEEVLEFGAGGVLILAVTALWRETGSEAVEHAPPGSSRTGDQNAPSVGCSTSRPPRQALTKC
;
A
#
# COMPACT_ATOMS: atom_id res chain seq x y z
N MET A 1 -19.54 2.55 8.54
CA MET A 1 -18.18 3.03 8.24
C MET A 1 -17.64 3.74 9.47
N SER A 2 -16.41 3.46 9.91
CA SER A 2 -15.87 4.06 11.13
C SER A 2 -15.60 5.56 10.96
N ARG A 3 -15.67 6.32 12.05
CA ARG A 3 -15.34 7.76 12.04
C ARG A 3 -13.91 8.02 11.55
N GLU A 4 -12.98 7.13 11.89
CA GLU A 4 -11.59 7.19 11.40
C GLU A 4 -11.53 7.06 9.88
N ASN A 5 -12.23 6.10 9.29
CA ASN A 5 -12.23 5.92 7.84
C ASN A 5 -12.85 7.13 7.14
N VAL A 6 -13.93 7.71 7.67
CA VAL A 6 -14.52 8.94 7.10
C VAL A 6 -13.51 10.08 7.08
N VAL A 7 -12.80 10.33 8.19
CA VAL A 7 -11.76 11.37 8.26
C VAL A 7 -10.63 11.06 7.27
N PHE A 8 -10.22 9.80 7.15
CA PHE A 8 -9.22 9.38 6.18
C PHE A 8 -9.65 9.71 4.73
N PHE A 9 -10.87 9.35 4.32
CA PHE A 9 -11.37 9.67 2.97
C PHE A 9 -11.41 11.18 2.72
N CYS A 10 -11.89 11.97 3.68
CA CYS A 10 -11.89 13.42 3.56
C CYS A 10 -10.48 13.99 3.40
N SER A 11 -9.51 13.48 4.18
CA SER A 11 -8.11 13.91 4.10
C SER A 11 -7.47 13.53 2.77
N VAL A 12 -7.70 12.31 2.27
CA VAL A 12 -7.19 11.88 0.96
C VAL A 12 -7.81 12.71 -0.16
N ALA A 13 -9.12 12.91 -0.16
CA ALA A 13 -9.81 13.71 -1.17
C ALA A 13 -9.34 15.17 -1.16
N ALA A 14 -9.17 15.77 0.02
CA ALA A 14 -8.62 17.12 0.16
C ALA A 14 -7.17 17.20 -0.31
N GLY A 15 -6.35 16.19 0.00
CA GLY A 15 -4.97 16.09 -0.48
C GLY A 15 -4.89 16.03 -2.00
N ILE A 16 -5.68 15.15 -2.63
CA ILE A 16 -5.75 15.03 -4.10
C ILE A 16 -6.17 16.38 -4.71
N ALA A 17 -7.23 17.00 -4.20
CA ALA A 17 -7.69 18.30 -4.72
C ALA A 17 -6.62 19.40 -4.59
N LEU A 18 -5.89 19.42 -3.47
CA LEU A 18 -4.81 20.37 -3.22
C LEU A 18 -3.64 20.14 -4.19
N PHE A 19 -3.12 18.91 -4.29
CA PHE A 19 -2.00 18.60 -5.17
C PHE A 19 -2.36 18.80 -6.65
N PHE A 20 -3.59 18.45 -7.03
CA PHE A 20 -4.09 18.71 -8.39
C PHE A 20 -4.16 20.22 -8.69
N ALA A 21 -4.67 21.04 -7.76
CA ALA A 21 -4.70 22.49 -7.91
C ALA A 21 -3.30 23.12 -7.97
N LEU A 22 -2.36 22.60 -7.16
CA LEU A 22 -0.95 23.00 -7.21
C LEU A 22 -0.34 22.62 -8.56
N GLY A 23 -0.64 21.43 -9.08
CA GLY A 23 -0.20 20.98 -10.39
C GLY A 23 -0.65 21.83 -11.55
N LEU A 24 -1.94 22.21 -11.55
CA LEU A 24 -2.48 23.15 -12.53
C LEU A 24 -1.82 24.54 -12.45
N SER A 25 -1.39 24.95 -11.25
CA SER A 25 -0.79 26.27 -11.02
C SER A 25 0.72 26.29 -11.26
N ARG A 26 1.38 25.13 -11.13
CA ARG A 26 2.83 24.93 -11.21
C ARG A 26 3.13 23.68 -12.04
N PRO A 27 2.95 23.75 -13.38
CA PRO A 27 3.28 22.66 -14.30
C PRO A 27 4.65 22.07 -14.05
N ASP A 28 5.65 22.92 -13.79
CA ASP A 28 7.05 22.54 -13.63
C ASP A 28 7.32 21.56 -12.47
N LEU A 29 6.36 21.36 -11.55
CA LEU A 29 6.48 20.36 -10.47
C LEU A 29 5.99 18.95 -10.88
N LEU A 30 5.25 18.84 -11.99
CA LEU A 30 4.47 17.65 -12.40
C LEU A 30 4.63 17.29 -13.90
N VAL A 31 5.68 17.80 -14.57
CA VAL A 31 6.07 17.34 -15.92
C VAL A 31 7.08 16.19 -15.76
N GLU A 32 7.04 15.17 -16.63
CA GLU A 32 7.97 14.00 -16.71
C GLU A 32 9.42 14.36 -16.27
N ASP A 33 10.04 13.50 -15.46
CA ASP A 33 11.38 13.66 -14.84
C ASP A 33 11.48 14.60 -13.63
N ASN A 34 10.46 14.65 -12.77
CA ASN A 34 10.42 15.59 -11.65
C ASN A 34 10.30 14.99 -10.25
N LEU A 35 10.32 15.90 -9.28
CA LEU A 35 10.33 15.64 -7.84
C LEU A 35 9.18 14.74 -7.38
N VAL A 36 8.00 14.83 -8.01
CA VAL A 36 6.82 14.02 -7.64
C VAL A 36 7.00 12.56 -7.98
N GLU A 37 7.53 12.25 -9.15
CA GLU A 37 7.85 10.89 -9.60
C GLU A 37 8.92 10.24 -8.73
N ASN A 38 10.00 10.97 -8.43
CA ASN A 38 11.03 10.49 -7.49
C ASN A 38 10.48 10.26 -6.08
N LEU A 39 9.61 11.14 -5.59
CA LEU A 39 8.94 10.96 -4.30
C LEU A 39 7.92 9.82 -4.34
N GLY A 40 7.23 9.63 -5.46
CA GLY A 40 6.34 8.51 -5.75
C GLY A 40 7.08 7.19 -5.65
N ALA A 41 8.18 7.05 -6.40
CA ALA A 41 9.11 5.94 -6.29
C ALA A 41 9.54 5.69 -4.84
N MET A 42 10.08 6.71 -4.15
CA MET A 42 10.51 6.56 -2.75
C MET A 42 9.37 6.11 -1.83
N SER A 43 8.15 6.58 -2.07
CA SER A 43 6.97 6.19 -1.29
C SER A 43 6.61 4.72 -1.52
N PHE A 44 6.63 4.22 -2.75
CA PHE A 44 6.41 2.81 -3.06
C PHE A 44 7.53 1.92 -2.51
N GLY A 45 8.80 2.34 -2.64
CA GLY A 45 9.94 1.64 -2.05
C GLY A 45 9.82 1.55 -0.53
N THR A 46 9.43 2.66 0.12
CA THR A 46 9.18 2.71 1.56
C THR A 46 8.02 1.78 1.96
N ALA A 47 6.90 1.84 1.24
CA ALA A 47 5.75 0.96 1.48
C ALA A 47 6.13 -0.52 1.32
N SER A 48 6.95 -0.85 0.32
CA SER A 48 7.43 -2.22 0.10
C SER A 48 8.26 -2.73 1.28
N LEU A 49 9.25 -1.94 1.72
CA LEU A 49 10.11 -2.29 2.85
C LEU A 49 9.32 -2.39 4.17
N LEU A 50 8.38 -1.48 4.39
CA LEU A 50 7.51 -1.52 5.56
C LEU A 50 6.63 -2.77 5.56
N ALA A 51 5.98 -3.09 4.44
CA ALA A 51 5.11 -4.27 4.33
C ALA A 51 5.89 -5.57 4.55
N LEU A 52 7.04 -5.74 3.88
CA LEU A 52 7.89 -6.92 4.04
C LEU A 52 8.49 -7.01 5.45
N GLY A 53 8.98 -5.89 5.96
CA GLY A 53 9.51 -5.79 7.32
C GLY A 53 8.45 -6.17 8.37
N THR A 54 7.20 -5.80 8.14
CA THR A 54 6.07 -6.19 9.00
C THR A 54 5.78 -7.68 8.91
N ALA A 55 5.77 -8.25 7.70
CA ALA A 55 5.49 -9.68 7.50
C ALA A 55 6.57 -10.58 8.12
N ILE A 56 7.84 -10.17 8.05
CA ILE A 56 8.98 -10.97 8.56
C ILE A 56 9.15 -10.81 10.08
N ARG A 57 8.92 -9.61 10.62
CA ARG A 57 9.13 -9.36 12.05
C ARG A 57 8.04 -10.05 12.86
N ARG A 58 8.45 -11.03 13.69
CA ARG A 58 7.59 -11.70 14.70
C ARG A 58 7.10 -10.80 15.84
N ARG A 59 7.13 -9.47 15.68
CA ARG A 59 6.68 -8.51 16.69
C ARG A 59 5.19 -8.23 16.64
N VAL A 60 4.51 -8.71 15.60
CA VAL A 60 3.09 -8.49 15.33
C VAL A 60 2.43 -9.85 15.18
N PHE A 61 1.35 -10.11 15.93
CA PHE A 61 0.55 -11.32 15.75
C PHE A 61 -0.31 -11.16 14.50
N LEU A 62 0.17 -11.70 13.39
CA LEU A 62 -0.51 -11.65 12.10
C LEU A 62 -1.17 -12.99 11.79
N SER A 63 -2.38 -12.94 11.24
CA SER A 63 -2.97 -14.11 10.60
C SER A 63 -2.18 -14.50 9.35
N SER A 64 -2.34 -15.76 8.90
CA SER A 64 -1.73 -16.21 7.64
C SER A 64 -2.20 -15.38 6.45
N ILE A 65 -3.46 -14.95 6.44
CA ILE A 65 -4.03 -14.10 5.38
C ILE A 65 -3.34 -12.74 5.38
N GLU A 66 -3.22 -12.07 6.53
CA GLU A 66 -2.56 -10.76 6.62
C GLU A 66 -1.08 -10.83 6.22
N THR A 67 -0.40 -11.91 6.60
CA THR A 67 0.99 -12.15 6.20
C THR A 67 1.11 -12.27 4.69
N ILE A 68 0.24 -13.07 4.05
CA ILE A 68 0.19 -13.19 2.59
C ILE A 68 -0.13 -11.83 1.95
N THR A 69 -1.14 -11.12 2.44
CA THR A 69 -1.52 -9.79 1.93
C THR A 69 -0.36 -8.81 2.02
N LEU A 70 0.40 -8.79 3.11
CA LEU A 70 1.58 -7.93 3.24
C LEU A 70 2.71 -8.31 2.26
N VAL A 71 2.99 -9.61 2.08
CA VAL A 71 3.98 -10.07 1.11
C VAL A 71 3.58 -9.69 -0.32
N CYS A 72 2.31 -9.90 -0.68
CA CYS A 72 1.77 -9.48 -1.97
C CYS A 72 1.82 -7.95 -2.14
N THR A 73 1.47 -7.20 -1.09
CA THR A 73 1.54 -5.73 -1.11
C THR A 73 2.99 -5.26 -1.27
N SER A 74 3.95 -5.89 -0.60
CA SER A 74 5.37 -5.59 -0.76
C SER A 74 5.84 -5.83 -2.20
N GLY A 75 5.49 -6.97 -2.78
CA GLY A 75 5.81 -7.29 -4.17
C GLY A 75 5.21 -6.28 -5.15
N LEU A 76 3.94 -5.94 -4.98
CA LEU A 76 3.27 -4.91 -5.78
C LEU A 76 3.98 -3.55 -5.66
N CYS A 77 4.25 -3.10 -4.45
CA CYS A 77 4.94 -1.82 -4.22
C CYS A 77 6.36 -1.83 -4.79
N LEU A 78 7.05 -2.99 -4.81
CA LEU A 78 8.36 -3.10 -5.43
C LEU A 78 8.27 -2.95 -6.95
N ILE A 79 7.27 -3.58 -7.58
CA ILE A 79 7.02 -3.43 -9.02
C ILE A 79 6.69 -1.97 -9.36
N LEU A 80 5.84 -1.31 -8.56
CA LEU A 80 5.52 0.12 -8.75
C LEU A 80 6.76 1.00 -8.58
N PHE A 81 7.55 0.79 -7.52
CA PHE A 81 8.83 1.49 -7.34
C PHE A 81 9.74 1.35 -8.56
N LEU A 82 9.89 0.12 -9.07
CA LEU A 82 10.70 -0.13 -10.25
C LEU A 82 10.09 0.55 -11.49
N SER A 83 8.78 0.54 -11.66
CA SER A 83 8.09 1.24 -12.74
C SER A 83 8.41 2.75 -12.74
N GLU A 84 8.31 3.41 -11.58
CA GLU A 84 8.59 4.86 -11.46
C GLU A 84 10.03 5.25 -11.78
N ILE A 85 11.00 4.38 -11.53
CA ILE A 85 12.42 4.65 -11.87
C ILE A 85 12.79 4.11 -13.25
N SER A 86 11.80 3.80 -14.08
CA SER A 86 11.97 3.15 -15.37
C SER A 86 12.85 1.91 -15.26
N PHE A 87 12.53 0.98 -14.37
CA PHE A 87 13.30 -0.23 -14.05
C PHE A 87 14.83 0.00 -13.87
N GLY A 88 15.22 1.19 -13.42
CA GLY A 88 16.61 1.58 -13.22
C GLY A 88 17.28 2.28 -14.41
N ALA A 89 16.61 2.46 -15.55
CA ALA A 89 17.13 3.21 -16.69
C ALA A 89 17.58 4.63 -16.31
N ARG A 90 16.81 5.30 -15.45
CA ARG A 90 17.14 6.65 -14.94
C ARG A 90 18.37 6.66 -14.03
N ILE A 91 18.65 5.55 -13.35
CA ILE A 91 19.79 5.43 -12.42
C ILE A 91 21.06 5.01 -13.17
N PHE A 92 20.92 4.15 -14.17
CA PHE A 92 22.03 3.57 -14.93
C PHE A 92 22.27 4.23 -16.29
N ASP A 93 21.54 5.32 -16.60
CA ASP A 93 21.58 6.05 -17.88
C ASP A 93 21.41 5.11 -19.10
N VAL A 94 20.51 4.13 -18.95
CA VAL A 94 20.22 3.13 -19.98
C VAL A 94 19.07 3.65 -20.83
N GLN A 95 19.26 3.74 -22.15
CA GLN A 95 18.17 4.11 -23.06
C GLN A 95 17.06 3.07 -23.02
N MET A 96 15.82 3.52 -22.82
CA MET A 96 14.67 2.63 -22.85
C MET A 96 14.27 2.24 -24.27
N PRO A 97 13.77 0.99 -24.46
CA PRO A 97 13.36 0.54 -25.76
C PRO A 97 12.18 1.36 -26.25
N LYS A 98 12.30 1.94 -27.44
CA LYS A 98 11.23 2.72 -28.06
C LYS A 98 10.01 1.85 -28.34
N MET A 99 8.84 2.32 -27.96
CA MET A 99 7.58 1.65 -28.28
C MET A 99 7.16 1.90 -29.72
N ARG A 100 6.53 0.90 -30.34
CA ARG A 100 5.88 1.06 -31.65
C ARG A 100 4.75 2.09 -31.52
N GLY A 101 4.84 3.18 -32.29
CA GLY A 101 3.90 4.30 -32.23
C GLY A 101 4.34 5.49 -31.36
N GLY A 102 5.59 5.50 -30.85
CA GLY A 102 6.16 6.59 -30.05
C GLY A 102 6.15 6.32 -28.54
N GLY A 103 6.97 7.06 -27.79
CA GLY A 103 7.24 6.81 -26.37
C GLY A 103 8.33 5.77 -26.11
N GLU A 104 8.77 5.69 -24.86
CA GLU A 104 9.73 4.71 -24.36
C GLU A 104 9.00 3.69 -23.50
N PHE A 105 9.39 2.41 -23.54
CA PHE A 105 8.80 1.38 -22.66
C PHE A 105 9.49 1.47 -21.31
N ASP A 106 8.88 2.18 -20.38
CA ASP A 106 9.49 2.56 -19.11
C ASP A 106 8.59 2.24 -17.90
N GLY A 107 7.36 1.77 -18.11
CA GLY A 107 6.44 1.40 -17.04
C GLY A 107 5.66 0.10 -17.24
N GLY A 108 5.02 -0.37 -16.16
CA GLY A 108 4.04 -1.46 -16.24
C GLY A 108 2.75 -1.05 -16.97
N HIS A 109 2.40 0.24 -16.93
CA HIS A 109 1.24 0.81 -17.63
C HIS A 109 1.41 0.77 -19.16
N ASP A 110 2.65 0.80 -19.68
CA ASP A 110 2.92 0.71 -21.12
C ASP A 110 2.40 -0.56 -21.78
N ILE A 111 2.27 -1.65 -21.01
CA ILE A 111 1.65 -2.88 -21.50
C ILE A 111 0.21 -2.61 -21.94
N VAL A 112 -0.52 -1.78 -21.19
CA VAL A 112 -1.91 -1.39 -21.52
C VAL A 112 -1.92 -0.52 -22.77
N ILE A 113 -0.99 0.43 -22.89
CA ILE A 113 -0.83 1.28 -24.08
C ILE A 113 -0.55 0.44 -25.32
N VAL A 114 0.38 -0.52 -25.23
CA VAL A 114 0.73 -1.43 -26.34
C VAL A 114 -0.48 -2.26 -26.75
N VAL A 115 -1.23 -2.84 -25.80
CA VAL A 115 -2.45 -3.59 -26.10
C VAL A 115 -3.48 -2.69 -26.80
N PHE A 116 -3.67 -1.46 -26.33
CA PHE A 116 -4.60 -0.53 -26.95
C PHE A 116 -4.20 -0.14 -28.38
N ARG A 117 -2.90 0.06 -28.63
CA ARG A 117 -2.35 0.33 -29.97
C ARG A 117 -2.54 -0.87 -30.90
N LEU A 118 -2.28 -2.09 -30.43
CA LEU A 118 -2.51 -3.31 -31.20
C LEU A 118 -4.00 -3.48 -31.57
N LEU A 119 -4.91 -3.13 -30.67
CA LEU A 119 -6.35 -3.11 -30.96
C LEU A 119 -6.71 -2.07 -32.03
N ARG A 120 -6.10 -0.87 -31.97
CA ARG A 120 -6.28 0.18 -32.98
C ARG A 120 -5.78 -0.24 -34.36
N ASP A 121 -4.61 -0.87 -34.41
CA ASP A 121 -4.00 -1.34 -35.66
C ASP A 121 -4.78 -2.49 -36.30
N SER A 122 -5.60 -3.21 -35.51
CA SER A 122 -6.44 -4.32 -35.97
C SER A 122 -7.70 -3.88 -36.74
N GLY A 123 -7.93 -2.57 -36.87
CA GLY A 123 -9.06 -2.00 -37.60
C GLY A 123 -10.43 -2.32 -37.00
N PRO A 124 -11.53 -2.11 -37.74
CA PRO A 124 -12.91 -2.25 -37.22
C PRO A 124 -13.23 -3.63 -36.64
N ALA A 125 -12.64 -4.70 -37.19
CA ALA A 125 -12.83 -6.06 -36.69
C ALA A 125 -12.18 -6.27 -35.32
N GLY A 126 -11.00 -5.68 -35.08
CA GLY A 126 -10.34 -5.69 -33.78
C GLY A 126 -11.17 -4.99 -32.70
N TYR A 127 -11.73 -3.82 -33.04
CA TYR A 127 -12.64 -3.11 -32.12
C TYR A 127 -13.91 -3.90 -31.80
N LEU A 128 -14.51 -4.56 -32.80
CA LEU A 128 -15.68 -5.42 -32.56
C LEU A 128 -15.33 -6.62 -31.67
N ALA A 129 -14.20 -7.27 -31.90
CA ALA A 129 -13.73 -8.38 -31.06
C ALA A 129 -13.45 -7.93 -29.62
N ALA A 130 -12.78 -6.79 -29.44
CA ALA A 130 -12.53 -6.20 -28.13
C ALA A 130 -13.82 -5.80 -27.41
N ALA A 131 -14.76 -5.15 -28.10
CA ALA A 131 -16.05 -4.76 -27.54
C ALA A 131 -16.88 -5.99 -27.14
N THR A 132 -16.89 -7.04 -27.97
CA THR A 132 -17.59 -8.30 -27.66
C THR A 132 -16.95 -9.00 -26.47
N GLY A 133 -15.62 -9.07 -26.42
CA GLY A 133 -14.88 -9.63 -25.29
C GLY A 133 -15.12 -8.84 -24.00
N ALA A 134 -15.08 -7.51 -24.06
CA ALA A 134 -15.35 -6.63 -22.93
C ALA A 134 -16.79 -6.80 -22.43
N LEU A 135 -17.77 -6.88 -23.33
CA LEU A 135 -19.17 -7.13 -22.99
C LEU A 135 -19.34 -8.52 -22.33
N LEU A 136 -18.66 -9.55 -22.83
CA LEU A 136 -18.68 -10.88 -22.25
C LEU A 136 -18.09 -10.86 -20.83
N CYS A 137 -16.91 -10.26 -20.66
CA CYS A 137 -16.27 -10.10 -19.35
C CYS A 137 -17.16 -9.32 -18.37
N LEU A 138 -17.77 -8.21 -18.83
CA LEU A 138 -18.70 -7.42 -18.03
C LEU A 138 -19.93 -8.24 -17.63
N THR A 139 -20.49 -9.01 -18.56
CA THR A 139 -21.65 -9.88 -18.30
C THR A 139 -21.31 -10.92 -17.25
N VAL A 140 -20.17 -11.61 -17.40
CA VAL A 140 -19.69 -12.59 -16.42
C VAL A 140 -19.46 -11.92 -15.07
N ALA A 141 -18.82 -10.75 -15.03
CA ALA A 141 -18.59 -10.00 -13.79
C ALA A 141 -19.91 -9.64 -13.10
N VAL A 142 -20.90 -9.13 -13.84
CA VAL A 142 -22.23 -8.79 -13.30
C VAL A 142 -22.96 -10.05 -12.79
N VAL A 143 -22.91 -11.15 -13.54
CA VAL A 143 -23.51 -12.43 -13.12
C VAL A 143 -22.86 -12.93 -11.83
N LEU A 144 -21.52 -12.89 -11.73
CA LEU A 144 -20.80 -13.28 -10.53
C LEU A 144 -21.13 -12.34 -9.35
N LEU A 145 -21.14 -11.03 -9.57
CA LEU A 145 -21.52 -10.04 -8.54
C LEU A 145 -22.93 -10.27 -8.04
N TYR A 146 -23.88 -10.58 -8.93
CA TYR A 146 -25.26 -10.87 -8.56
C TYR A 146 -25.38 -12.21 -7.82
N ALA A 147 -24.74 -13.27 -8.33
CA ALA A 147 -24.74 -14.60 -7.73
C ALA A 147 -24.10 -14.60 -6.34
N PHE A 148 -23.04 -13.82 -6.14
CA PHE A 148 -22.28 -13.74 -4.90
C PHE A 148 -22.52 -12.44 -4.13
N GLN A 149 -23.62 -11.73 -4.39
CA GLN A 149 -23.88 -10.39 -3.83
C GLN A 149 -23.77 -10.33 -2.31
N ARG A 150 -24.22 -11.36 -1.59
CA ARG A 150 -24.15 -11.41 -0.11
C ARG A 150 -22.70 -11.52 0.36
N THR A 151 -21.91 -12.35 -0.31
CA THR A 151 -20.48 -12.52 -0.02
C THR A 151 -19.70 -11.25 -0.33
N VAL A 152 -19.99 -10.61 -1.48
CA VAL A 152 -19.39 -9.32 -1.86
C VAL A 152 -19.72 -8.25 -0.81
N TRP A 153 -20.98 -8.15 -0.38
CA TRP A 153 -21.37 -7.22 0.67
C TRP A 153 -20.68 -7.50 2.01
N ALA A 154 -20.52 -8.76 2.39
CA ALA A 154 -19.78 -9.12 3.59
C ALA A 154 -18.30 -8.74 3.51
N ILE A 155 -17.66 -8.96 2.35
CA ILE A 155 -16.27 -8.56 2.09
C ILE A 155 -16.15 -7.04 2.13
N LEU A 156 -17.02 -6.30 1.43
CA LEU A 156 -17.03 -4.84 1.45
C LEU A 156 -17.21 -4.31 2.87
N HIS A 157 -18.14 -4.88 3.64
CA HIS A 157 -18.34 -4.44 5.01
C HIS A 157 -17.09 -4.67 5.86
N ARG A 158 -16.40 -5.80 5.69
CA ARG A 158 -15.11 -6.08 6.34
C ARG A 158 -14.04 -5.06 5.93
N ILE A 159 -13.92 -4.77 4.63
CA ILE A 159 -12.97 -3.78 4.10
C ILE A 159 -13.23 -2.41 4.73
N PHE A 160 -14.47 -1.95 4.79
CA PHE A 160 -14.81 -0.65 5.37
C PHE A 160 -14.78 -0.61 6.91
N ALA A 161 -14.74 -1.77 7.56
CA ALA A 161 -14.67 -1.88 9.01
C ALA A 161 -13.23 -1.79 9.52
N ARG A 162 -12.25 -2.33 8.77
CA ARG A 162 -10.84 -2.36 9.16
C ARG A 162 -10.02 -1.29 8.45
N ALA A 163 -9.11 -0.64 9.16
CA ALA A 163 -8.37 0.50 8.61
C ALA A 163 -7.32 0.04 7.60
N PHE A 164 -6.66 -1.10 7.84
CA PHE A 164 -5.68 -1.68 6.91
C PHE A 164 -6.32 -1.98 5.54
N GLU A 165 -7.37 -2.81 5.52
CA GLU A 165 -8.06 -3.21 4.29
C GLU A 165 -8.70 -2.02 3.57
N CYS A 166 -9.31 -1.08 4.31
CA CYS A 166 -9.91 0.11 3.71
C CYS A 166 -8.87 0.96 2.97
N ARG A 167 -7.71 1.21 3.60
CA ARG A 167 -6.64 2.02 3.00
C ARG A 167 -6.00 1.31 1.82
N LEU A 168 -5.78 0.00 1.93
CA LEU A 168 -5.26 -0.81 0.82
C LEU A 168 -6.21 -0.76 -0.39
N ALA A 169 -7.52 -0.92 -0.16
CA ALA A 169 -8.52 -0.83 -1.23
C ALA A 169 -8.54 0.56 -1.90
N VAL A 170 -8.39 1.64 -1.12
CA VAL A 170 -8.31 3.01 -1.65
C VAL A 170 -7.05 3.20 -2.49
N ALA A 171 -5.88 2.76 -2.04
CA ALA A 171 -4.66 2.84 -2.83
C ALA A 171 -4.78 2.09 -4.17
N VAL A 172 -5.33 0.88 -4.16
CA VAL A 172 -5.57 0.10 -5.38
C VAL A 172 -6.54 0.83 -6.32
N ALA A 173 -7.61 1.43 -5.78
CA ALA A 173 -8.54 2.22 -6.59
C ALA A 173 -7.88 3.46 -7.21
N MET A 174 -6.98 4.13 -6.48
CA MET A 174 -6.20 5.27 -6.99
C MET A 174 -5.27 4.84 -8.13
N LEU A 175 -4.49 3.77 -7.95
CA LEU A 175 -3.60 3.23 -8.98
C LEU A 175 -4.37 2.79 -10.23
N ALA A 176 -5.49 2.08 -10.05
CA ALA A 176 -6.33 1.68 -11.18
C ALA A 176 -6.90 2.90 -11.93
N SER A 177 -7.20 3.98 -11.21
CA SER A 177 -7.65 5.24 -11.81
C SER A 177 -6.52 5.94 -12.57
N ALA A 178 -5.29 5.96 -12.02
CA ALA A 178 -4.11 6.51 -12.68
C ALA A 178 -3.83 5.82 -14.03
N VAL A 179 -3.74 4.48 -14.03
CA VAL A 179 -3.56 3.69 -15.27
C VAL A 179 -4.67 3.95 -16.29
N THR A 180 -5.88 4.28 -15.85
CA THR A 180 -6.97 4.63 -16.76
C THR A 180 -6.83 6.04 -17.33
N LEU A 181 -6.30 6.98 -16.54
CA LEU A 181 -6.07 8.38 -16.94
C LEU A 181 -4.93 8.51 -17.95
N ASP A 182 -3.92 7.64 -17.86
CA ASP A 182 -2.82 7.54 -18.83
C ASP A 182 -3.31 7.32 -20.27
N LEU A 183 -4.46 6.65 -20.43
CA LEU A 183 -5.10 6.43 -21.73
C LEU A 183 -5.73 7.72 -22.32
N VAL A 184 -5.86 8.78 -21.53
CA VAL A 184 -6.52 10.03 -21.90
C VAL A 184 -5.46 11.07 -22.26
N THR A 185 -5.39 11.44 -23.53
CA THR A 185 -4.44 12.44 -24.04
C THR A 185 -4.85 13.87 -23.68
N SER A 186 -4.74 14.22 -22.39
CA SER A 186 -5.06 15.53 -21.84
C SER A 186 -4.06 15.90 -20.75
N TYR A 187 -3.53 17.11 -20.81
CA TYR A 187 -2.64 17.64 -19.77
C TYR A 187 -3.23 17.54 -18.35
N LYS A 188 -4.55 17.73 -18.22
CA LYS A 188 -5.24 17.60 -16.92
C LYS A 188 -5.32 16.15 -16.45
N ALA A 189 -5.39 15.20 -17.37
CA ALA A 189 -5.42 13.78 -17.05
C ALA A 189 -4.04 13.33 -16.54
N ALA A 190 -2.97 13.73 -17.24
CA ALA A 190 -1.58 13.46 -16.83
C ALA A 190 -1.27 14.02 -15.42
N ILE A 191 -1.66 15.26 -15.12
CA ILE A 191 -1.47 15.79 -13.75
C ILE A 191 -2.25 14.97 -12.71
N LEU A 192 -3.48 14.57 -13.03
CA LEU A 192 -4.32 13.84 -12.08
C LEU A 192 -3.79 12.42 -11.85
N GLU A 193 -3.28 11.78 -12.89
CA GLU A 193 -2.58 10.51 -12.84
C GLU A 193 -1.40 10.57 -11.88
N GLU A 194 -0.46 11.48 -12.10
CA GLU A 194 0.70 11.71 -11.22
C GLU A 194 0.31 11.91 -9.75
N VAL A 195 -0.71 12.74 -9.51
CA VAL A 195 -1.21 12.98 -8.15
C VAL A 195 -1.82 11.73 -7.52
N LEU A 196 -2.50 10.90 -8.31
CA LEU A 196 -3.09 9.66 -7.83
C LEU A 196 -2.03 8.59 -7.56
N GLU A 197 -0.98 8.48 -8.37
CA GLU A 197 0.11 7.53 -8.14
C GLU A 197 0.93 7.91 -6.90
N PHE A 198 1.35 9.18 -6.82
CA PHE A 198 2.01 9.70 -5.63
C PHE A 198 1.14 9.54 -4.36
N GLY A 199 -0.14 9.89 -4.46
CA GLY A 199 -1.09 9.76 -3.37
C GLY A 199 -1.29 8.30 -2.94
N ALA A 200 -1.32 7.36 -3.89
CA ALA A 200 -1.48 5.94 -3.61
C ALA A 200 -0.30 5.39 -2.81
N GLY A 201 0.94 5.79 -3.14
CA GLY A 201 2.13 5.44 -2.37
C GLY A 201 2.04 5.88 -0.90
N GLY A 202 1.60 7.12 -0.65
CA GLY A 202 1.31 7.61 0.69
C GLY A 202 0.22 6.81 1.42
N VAL A 203 -0.87 6.46 0.73
CA VAL A 203 -1.95 5.65 1.30
C VAL A 203 -1.48 4.22 1.63
N LEU A 204 -0.59 3.62 0.84
CA LEU A 204 -0.02 2.29 1.11
C LEU A 204 0.82 2.29 2.39
N ILE A 205 1.63 3.34 2.62
CA ILE A 205 2.35 3.53 3.89
C ILE A 205 1.35 3.64 5.05
N LEU A 206 0.28 4.42 4.88
CA LEU A 206 -0.77 4.57 5.89
C LEU A 206 -1.55 3.26 6.14
N ALA A 207 -1.69 2.39 5.14
CA ALA A 207 -2.29 1.08 5.30
C ALA A 207 -1.43 0.21 6.23
N VAL A 208 -0.15 0.02 5.90
CA VAL A 208 0.75 -0.83 6.70
C VAL A 208 0.88 -0.33 8.14
N THR A 209 0.94 1.00 8.34
CA THR A 209 0.98 1.58 9.69
C THR A 209 -0.34 1.46 10.46
N ALA A 210 -1.50 1.39 9.77
CA ALA A 210 -2.79 1.09 10.39
C ALA A 210 -2.77 -0.28 11.07
N LEU A 211 -2.23 -1.27 10.36
CA LEU A 211 -2.15 -2.65 10.84
C LEU A 211 -1.34 -2.75 12.14
N TRP A 212 -0.25 -1.99 12.25
CA TRP A 212 0.54 -1.95 13.49
C TRP A 212 -0.26 -1.41 14.68
N ARG A 213 -1.12 -0.42 14.45
CA ARG A 213 -1.97 0.16 15.51
C ARG A 213 -3.06 -0.82 15.94
N GLU A 214 -3.68 -1.50 14.98
CA GLU A 214 -4.70 -2.54 15.26
C GLU A 214 -4.11 -3.66 16.12
N THR A 215 -3.00 -4.27 15.69
CA THR A 215 -2.38 -5.38 16.44
C THR A 215 -1.77 -4.93 17.77
N GLY A 216 -1.26 -3.69 17.84
CA GLY A 216 -0.77 -3.12 19.10
C GLY A 216 -1.88 -2.92 20.14
N SER A 217 -3.09 -2.55 19.69
CA SER A 217 -4.25 -2.37 20.57
C SER A 217 -4.76 -3.71 21.10
N GLU A 218 -4.85 -4.74 20.25
CA GLU A 218 -5.27 -6.09 20.66
C GLU A 218 -4.29 -6.75 21.65
N ALA A 219 -2.98 -6.50 21.48
CA ALA A 219 -1.97 -7.02 22.41
C ALA A 219 -2.07 -6.41 23.83
N VAL A 220 -2.53 -5.16 23.94
CA VAL A 220 -2.76 -4.49 25.24
C VAL A 220 -4.05 -5.00 25.89
N GLU A 221 -5.11 -5.24 25.11
CA GLU A 221 -6.41 -5.71 25.61
C GLU A 221 -6.37 -7.17 26.11
N HIS A 222 -5.44 -7.98 25.60
CA HIS A 222 -5.26 -9.38 26.01
C HIS A 222 -4.10 -9.60 27.00
N ALA A 223 -3.51 -8.54 27.55
CA ALA A 223 -2.54 -8.67 28.63
C ALA A 223 -3.21 -9.16 29.93
N PRO A 224 -2.65 -10.15 30.63
CA PRO A 224 -3.23 -10.64 31.88
C PRO A 224 -3.29 -9.51 32.93
N PRO A 225 -4.40 -9.39 33.70
CA PRO A 225 -4.55 -8.34 34.69
C PRO A 225 -3.52 -8.55 35.81
N GLY A 226 -2.46 -7.74 35.83
CA GLY A 226 -1.45 -7.78 36.89
C GLY A 226 -0.01 -7.38 36.51
N SER A 227 0.31 -7.11 35.25
CA SER A 227 1.69 -6.72 34.86
C SER A 227 1.97 -5.21 35.00
N SER A 228 1.46 -4.56 36.05
CA SER A 228 1.99 -3.25 36.46
C SER A 228 3.34 -3.46 37.16
N ARG A 229 4.43 -3.39 36.39
CA ARG A 229 5.77 -3.16 36.92
C ARG A 229 5.83 -1.73 37.50
N THR A 230 5.43 -1.57 38.75
CA THR A 230 5.88 -0.45 39.60
C THR A 230 7.17 -0.88 40.27
N GLY A 231 8.30 -0.47 39.70
CA GLY A 231 9.61 -0.61 40.31
C GLY A 231 10.36 0.71 40.14
N ASP A 232 10.27 1.57 41.16
CA ASP A 232 11.33 2.50 41.50
C ASP A 232 11.17 2.96 42.96
N GLN A 233 11.80 2.23 43.88
CA GLN A 233 12.24 2.78 45.16
C GLN A 233 13.71 2.43 45.33
N ASN A 234 14.56 3.33 44.82
CA ASN A 234 15.94 3.45 45.24
C ASN A 234 15.97 4.14 46.61
N ALA A 235 16.38 3.41 47.65
CA ALA A 235 16.90 3.99 48.88
C ALA A 235 18.11 3.16 49.34
N PRO A 236 19.31 3.75 49.48
CA PRO A 236 20.44 3.06 50.08
C PRO A 236 20.43 3.29 51.60
N SER A 237 20.39 2.22 52.40
CA SER A 237 20.68 2.30 53.83
C SER A 237 21.82 1.36 54.21
N VAL A 238 22.89 2.03 54.62
CA VAL A 238 24.13 1.60 55.26
C VAL A 238 23.92 0.63 56.44
N GLY A 239 24.68 -0.48 56.41
CA GLY A 239 25.44 -1.09 57.52
C GLY A 239 24.77 -1.43 58.86
N CYS A 240 24.84 -2.71 59.27
CA CYS A 240 25.44 -3.08 60.57
C CYS A 240 25.77 -4.59 60.65
N SER A 241 26.85 -4.86 61.36
CA SER A 241 27.54 -6.14 61.63
C SER A 241 26.73 -7.09 62.53
N THR A 242 26.92 -8.42 62.43
CA THR A 242 27.59 -9.25 63.47
C THR A 242 27.49 -10.78 63.23
N SER A 243 28.64 -11.44 63.47
CA SER A 243 28.84 -12.80 64.05
C SER A 243 28.22 -14.08 63.42
N ARG A 244 29.08 -14.81 62.68
CA ARG A 244 29.51 -16.25 62.79
C ARG A 244 28.97 -17.10 64.00
N PRO A 245 29.03 -18.47 63.99
CA PRO A 245 29.45 -19.44 62.94
C PRO A 245 28.59 -20.77 62.96
N PRO A 246 29.07 -22.01 62.68
CA PRO A 246 28.34 -22.99 61.86
C PRO A 246 27.80 -24.20 62.67
N ARG A 247 26.96 -25.06 62.06
CA ARG A 247 26.83 -26.46 62.54
C ARG A 247 26.45 -27.42 61.42
N GLN A 248 27.22 -28.51 61.38
CA GLN A 248 27.13 -29.70 60.54
C GLN A 248 25.94 -30.59 60.90
N ALA A 249 25.58 -31.47 59.96
CA ALA A 249 25.15 -32.89 60.08
C ALA A 249 24.01 -33.19 59.08
N LEU A 250 24.17 -34.10 58.10
CA LEU A 250 23.91 -35.56 58.22
C LEU A 250 22.47 -35.79 58.75
N THR A 251 21.53 -36.40 58.02
CA THR A 251 21.57 -37.75 57.45
C THR A 251 20.41 -37.98 56.47
N LYS A 252 20.62 -38.92 55.55
CA LYS A 252 19.62 -39.61 54.73
C LYS A 252 18.56 -40.32 55.59
N CYS A 253 17.32 -40.32 55.12
CA CYS A 253 16.43 -41.48 55.03
C CYS A 253 15.73 -41.40 53.67
#